data_AF-A0A2E8CI65-F1
#
_entry.id   AF-A0A2E8CI65-F1
#
_cell.length_a   1.000
_cell.length_b   1.000
_cell.length_c   1.000
_cell.angle_alpha   90.00
_cell.angle_beta   90.00
_cell.angle_gamma   90.00
#
_symmetry.space_group_name_H-M   'P 1'
#
loop_
_entity.id
_entity.type
_entity.pdbx_description
1 polymer ?
#
loop_
_entity_poly.entity_id
_entity_poly.type
_entity_poly.pdbx_seq_one_letter_code
_entity_poly.pdbx_strand_id
1 'polypeptide(L)'
;MDKDIIDPEARIAIMKRNAEALRFQDTQDRIIKQLAALWSSTQEVEHGTIQNEFYNIEYSVKNNYNRHGNRMMMINGRKFQGYNYENMTNIVKRYVCE
;
A
#
# COMPACT_ATOMS: atom_id res chain seq x y z
N MET A 1 19.31 1.45 44.03
CA MET A 1 18.50 0.92 42.91
C MET A 1 17.43 1.97 42.64
N ASP A 2 17.80 3.01 41.90
CA ASP A 2 16.84 4.05 41.54
C ASP A 2 16.10 3.60 40.30
N LYS A 3 14.91 3.08 40.60
CA LYS A 3 13.71 2.99 39.79
C LYS A 3 13.88 3.51 38.35
N ASP A 4 13.88 2.55 37.43
CA ASP A 4 13.55 2.69 36.00
C ASP A 4 12.10 3.21 35.81
N ILE A 5 11.78 4.38 36.37
CA ILE A 5 10.54 5.10 36.10
C ILE A 5 10.79 5.92 34.86
N ILE A 6 10.36 5.38 33.71
CA ILE A 6 10.13 6.19 32.53
C ILE A 6 9.18 7.31 32.95
N ASP A 7 9.62 8.56 32.75
CA ASP A 7 8.82 9.75 32.99
C ASP A 7 7.41 9.58 32.38
N PRO A 8 6.32 9.85 33.12
CA PRO A 8 4.95 9.67 32.63
C PRO A 8 4.68 10.38 31.30
N GLU A 9 5.25 11.56 31.06
CA GLU A 9 5.13 12.30 29.81
C GLU A 9 5.93 11.63 28.69
N ALA A 10 7.14 11.14 28.99
CA ALA A 10 7.93 10.36 28.05
C ALA A 10 7.21 9.06 27.65
N ARG A 11 6.54 8.40 28.60
CA ARG A 11 5.73 7.20 28.34
C ARG A 11 4.54 7.52 27.42
N ILE A 12 3.84 8.63 27.65
CA ILE A 12 2.73 9.09 26.79
C ILE A 12 3.24 9.42 25.38
N ALA A 13 4.38 10.09 25.26
CA ALA A 13 4.98 10.42 23.97
C ALA A 13 5.37 9.16 23.17
N ILE A 14 5.95 8.16 23.84
CA ILE A 14 6.28 6.85 23.24
C ILE A 14 5.00 6.14 22.78
N MET A 15 3.95 6.12 23.62
CA MET A 15 2.66 5.51 23.27
C MET A 15 2.02 6.18 22.04
N LYS A 16 2.06 7.51 21.94
CA LYS A 16 1.55 8.24 20.78
C LYS A 16 2.32 7.91 19.51
N ARG A 17 3.65 7.93 19.56
CA ARG A 17 4.51 7.56 18.43
C ARG A 17 4.27 6.12 17.96
N ASN A 18 4.13 5.19 18.89
CA ASN A 18 3.82 3.79 18.57
C ASN A 18 2.44 3.66 17.92
N ALA A 19 1.44 4.40 18.41
CA ALA A 19 0.09 4.40 17.83
C ALA A 19 0.09 4.97 16.40
N GLU A 20 0.82 6.06 16.16
CA GLU A 20 0.99 6.63 14.81
C GLU A 20 1.71 5.66 13.86
N ALA A 21 2.77 5.01 14.34
CA ALA A 21 3.51 4.01 13.55
C ALA A 21 2.64 2.79 13.20
N LEU A 22 1.85 2.29 14.15
CA LEU A 22 0.91 1.21 13.90
C LEU A 22 -0.16 1.62 12.88
N ARG A 23 -0.73 2.82 13.03
CA ARG A 23 -1.75 3.35 12.13
C ARG A 23 -1.22 3.58 10.71
N PHE A 24 0.05 3.98 10.57
CA PHE A 24 0.75 4.05 9.30
C PHE A 24 0.88 2.65 8.65
N GLN A 25 1.35 1.65 9.39
CA GLN A 25 1.49 0.27 8.90
C GLN A 25 0.14 -0.33 8.47
N ASP A 26 -0.90 -0.18 9.29
CA ASP A 26 -2.26 -0.65 8.97
C ASP A 26 -2.80 0.00 7.69
N THR A 27 -2.57 1.31 7.54
CA THR A 27 -2.98 2.07 6.36
C THR A 27 -2.25 1.56 5.11
N GLN A 28 -0.94 1.35 5.20
CA GLN A 28 -0.12 0.82 4.12
C GLN A 28 -0.59 -0.58 3.69
N ASP A 29 -0.79 -1.50 4.63
CA ASP A 29 -1.27 -2.85 4.35
C ASP A 29 -2.64 -2.87 3.67
N ARG A 30 -3.55 -1.97 4.09
CA ARG A 30 -4.87 -1.82 3.47
C ARG A 30 -4.76 -1.38 2.01
N ILE A 31 -3.91 -0.40 1.71
CA ILE A 31 -3.67 0.08 0.35
C ILE A 31 -3.12 -1.04 -0.53
N ILE A 32 -2.11 -1.77 -0.02
CA ILE A 32 -1.48 -2.88 -0.75
C ILE A 32 -2.52 -3.96 -1.09
N LYS A 33 -3.34 -4.35 -0.12
CA LYS A 33 -4.42 -5.34 -0.32
C LYS A 33 -5.45 -4.86 -1.34
N GLN A 34 -5.85 -3.59 -1.27
CA GLN A 34 -6.82 -3.01 -2.21
C GLN A 34 -6.30 -3.03 -3.66
N LEU A 35 -5.07 -2.57 -3.88
CA LEU A 35 -4.47 -2.53 -5.22
C LEU A 35 -4.20 -3.95 -5.75
N ALA A 36 -3.71 -4.87 -4.91
CA ALA A 36 -3.54 -6.27 -5.31
C ALA A 36 -4.88 -6.96 -5.65
N ALA A 37 -5.95 -6.67 -4.91
CA ALA A 37 -7.29 -7.16 -5.22
C ALA A 37 -7.80 -6.59 -6.55
N LEU A 38 -7.65 -5.28 -6.78
CA LEU A 38 -8.01 -4.63 -8.04
C LEU A 38 -7.27 -5.22 -9.23
N TRP A 39 -5.97 -5.50 -9.08
CA TRP A 39 -5.20 -6.21 -10.11
C TRP A 39 -5.80 -7.56 -10.47
N SER A 40 -6.38 -8.25 -9.51
CA SER A 40 -6.84 -9.64 -9.65
C SER A 40 -8.31 -9.74 -10.04
N SER A 41 -9.04 -8.63 -9.90
CA SER A 41 -10.39 -8.49 -10.41
C SER A 41 -10.41 -8.52 -11.94
N THR A 42 -11.58 -8.64 -12.55
CA THR A 42 -11.77 -8.41 -14.00
C THR A 42 -12.03 -6.94 -14.31
N GLN A 43 -12.27 -6.12 -13.30
CA GLN A 43 -12.64 -4.71 -13.43
C GLN A 43 -11.49 -3.89 -14.03
N GLU A 44 -11.80 -3.07 -15.02
CA GLU A 44 -10.90 -2.05 -15.52
C GLU A 44 -11.11 -0.74 -14.76
N VAL A 45 -10.02 -0.02 -14.55
CA VAL A 45 -9.99 1.28 -13.90
C VAL A 45 -9.16 2.20 -14.78
N GLU A 46 -9.78 3.12 -15.50
CA GLU A 46 -9.04 4.04 -16.35
C GLU A 46 -8.13 4.97 -15.53
N HIS A 47 -8.64 5.44 -14.39
CA HIS A 47 -7.92 6.24 -13.41
C HIS A 47 -8.65 6.17 -12.05
N GLY A 48 -7.88 6.08 -10.98
CA GLY A 48 -8.38 6.08 -9.60
C GLY A 48 -7.34 6.66 -8.66
N THR A 49 -7.78 7.15 -7.50
CA THR A 49 -6.92 7.75 -6.49
C THR A 49 -7.21 7.19 -5.11
N ILE A 50 -6.15 6.99 -4.31
CA ILE A 50 -6.24 6.73 -2.88
C ILE A 50 -5.56 7.89 -2.17
N GLN A 51 -6.35 8.67 -1.43
CA GLN A 51 -5.87 9.80 -0.65
C GLN A 51 -6.19 9.60 0.83
N ASN A 52 -5.17 9.75 1.69
CA ASN A 52 -5.31 9.77 3.14
C ASN A 52 -4.20 10.62 3.78
N GLU A 53 -4.12 10.59 5.10
CA GLU A 53 -3.18 11.38 5.90
C GLU A 53 -1.68 11.08 5.63
N PHE A 54 -1.36 9.93 5.03
CA PHE A 54 0.03 9.51 4.73
C PHE A 54 0.31 9.40 3.23
N TYR A 55 -0.71 9.20 2.39
CA TYR A 55 -0.54 8.81 1.00
C TYR A 55 -1.45 9.60 0.06
N ASN A 56 -0.90 9.95 -1.10
CA ASN A 56 -1.64 10.30 -2.30
C ASN A 56 -1.17 9.39 -3.43
N ILE A 57 -2.00 8.44 -3.84
CA ILE A 57 -1.64 7.41 -4.82
C ILE A 57 -2.60 7.47 -5.99
N GLU A 58 -2.06 7.74 -7.17
CA GLU A 58 -2.78 7.63 -8.44
C GLU A 58 -2.57 6.23 -9.03
N TYR A 59 -3.62 5.60 -9.53
CA TYR A 59 -3.53 4.29 -10.13
C TYR A 59 -4.47 4.09 -11.32
N SER A 60 -4.15 3.13 -12.18
CA SER A 60 -5.03 2.66 -13.26
C SER A 60 -4.82 1.18 -13.49
N VAL A 61 -5.83 0.48 -14.00
CA VAL A 61 -5.81 -0.96 -14.30
C VAL A 61 -6.51 -1.21 -15.62
N LYS A 62 -5.86 -1.89 -16.56
CA LYS A 62 -6.42 -2.20 -17.88
C LYS A 62 -6.21 -3.67 -18.21
N ASN A 63 -7.20 -4.34 -18.80
CA ASN A 63 -6.96 -5.64 -19.40
C ASN A 63 -6.37 -5.45 -20.80
N ASN A 64 -5.20 -6.03 -21.04
CA ASN A 64 -4.64 -6.14 -22.37
C ASN A 64 -4.83 -7.57 -22.85
N TYR A 65 -5.80 -7.81 -23.73
CA TYR A 65 -6.09 -9.14 -24.29
C TYR A 65 -5.01 -9.59 -25.29
N ASN A 66 -3.75 -9.74 -24.86
CA ASN A 66 -2.66 -10.23 -25.70
C ASN A 66 -2.14 -11.59 -25.20
N ARG A 67 -1.44 -12.33 -26.08
CA ARG A 67 -0.88 -13.67 -25.79
C ARG A 67 0.12 -13.69 -24.63
N HIS A 68 0.62 -12.53 -24.18
CA HIS A 68 1.78 -12.38 -23.30
C HIS A 68 1.46 -11.70 -21.94
N GLY A 69 0.20 -11.56 -21.55
CA GLY A 69 -0.17 -11.06 -20.23
C GLY A 69 -1.42 -10.18 -20.27
N ASN A 70 -2.43 -10.58 -19.50
CA ASN A 70 -3.78 -10.05 -19.66
C ASN A 70 -4.05 -8.72 -18.95
N ARG A 71 -3.16 -8.23 -18.07
CA ARG A 71 -3.39 -7.01 -17.28
C ARG A 71 -2.18 -6.10 -17.18
N MET A 72 -2.46 -4.80 -17.10
CA MET A 72 -1.52 -3.72 -16.83
C MET A 72 -2.07 -2.85 -15.70
N MET A 73 -1.20 -2.39 -14.81
CA MET A 73 -1.55 -1.44 -13.77
C MET A 73 -0.45 -0.41 -13.68
N MET A 74 -0.87 0.82 -13.42
CA MET A 74 0.01 1.93 -13.13
C MET A 74 -0.24 2.37 -11.70
N ILE A 75 0.82 2.68 -10.96
CA ILE A 75 0.78 3.29 -9.63
C ILE A 75 1.76 4.46 -9.64
N ASN A 76 1.30 5.67 -9.35
CA ASN A 76 2.11 6.91 -9.37
C ASN A 76 2.97 7.06 -10.63
N GLY A 77 2.35 6.84 -11.80
CA GLY A 77 3.02 6.89 -13.11
C GLY A 77 3.91 5.69 -13.44
N ARG A 78 4.12 4.75 -12.51
CA ARG A 78 4.96 3.57 -12.72
C ARG A 78 4.13 2.38 -13.16
N LYS A 79 4.49 1.79 -14.29
CA LYS A 79 3.77 0.69 -14.94
C LYS A 79 4.33 -0.67 -14.52
N PHE A 80 3.45 -1.65 -14.31
CA PHE A 80 3.81 -3.06 -14.25
C PHE A 80 2.83 -3.94 -15.02
N GLN A 81 3.35 -5.10 -15.43
CA GLN A 81 2.69 -6.11 -16.25
C GLN A 81 3.04 -7.49 -15.67
N GLY A 82 2.08 -8.43 -15.60
CA GLY A 82 2.33 -9.75 -15.02
C GLY A 82 1.17 -10.72 -15.16
N TYR A 83 1.37 -11.97 -14.73
CA TYR A 83 0.42 -13.07 -14.90
C TYR A 83 -0.16 -13.64 -13.60
N ASN A 84 0.58 -13.61 -12.48
CA ASN A 84 0.21 -14.35 -11.26
C ASN A 84 0.03 -13.47 -10.02
N TYR A 85 -0.99 -13.82 -9.22
CA TYR A 85 -1.40 -13.18 -7.96
C TYR A 85 -0.28 -13.10 -6.91
N GLU A 86 0.48 -14.18 -6.73
CA GLU A 86 1.45 -14.32 -5.62
C GLU A 86 2.64 -13.35 -5.70
N ASN A 87 3.04 -12.89 -6.88
CA ASN A 87 4.07 -11.86 -7.02
C ASN A 87 3.50 -10.44 -6.86
N MET A 88 2.18 -10.26 -6.92
CA MET A 88 1.59 -8.95 -7.09
C MET A 88 1.59 -8.11 -5.81
N THR A 89 1.32 -8.71 -4.65
CA THR A 89 1.40 -8.01 -3.36
C THR A 89 2.79 -7.45 -3.10
N ASN A 90 3.85 -8.19 -3.47
CA ASN A 90 5.24 -7.73 -3.32
C ASN A 90 5.59 -6.60 -4.30
N ILE A 91 5.08 -6.67 -5.53
CA ILE A 91 5.24 -5.62 -6.54
C ILE A 91 4.53 -4.35 -6.08
N VAL A 92 3.26 -4.43 -5.70
CA VAL A 92 2.48 -3.29 -5.19
C VAL A 92 3.15 -2.72 -3.95
N LYS A 93 3.58 -3.56 -3.01
CA LYS A 93 4.32 -3.14 -1.82
C LYS A 93 5.54 -2.31 -2.20
N ARG A 94 6.36 -2.75 -3.16
CA ARG A 94 7.51 -1.98 -3.63
C ARG A 94 7.13 -0.58 -4.12
N TYR A 95 6.01 -0.43 -4.82
CA TYR A 95 5.61 0.87 -5.38
C TYR A 95 4.84 1.77 -4.41
N VAL A 96 4.26 1.21 -3.34
CA VAL A 96 3.55 1.96 -2.29
C VAL A 96 4.48 2.32 -1.13
N CYS A 97 5.51 1.51 -0.86
CA CYS A 97 6.44 1.67 0.26
C CYS A 97 7.72 2.44 -0.09
N GLU A 98 7.98 2.73 -1.36
CA GLU A 98 9.05 3.64 -1.81
C GLU A 98 8.62 5.10 -1.62
#